data_AF-A0A932I7H7-F1
#
_entry.id   AF-A0A932I7H7-F1
#
_cell.length_a   1.000
_cell.length_b   1.000
_cell.length_c   1.000
_cell.angle_alpha   90.00
_cell.angle_beta   90.00
_cell.angle_gamma   90.00
#
_symmetry.space_group_name_H-M   'P 1'
#
loop_
_entity.id
_entity.type
_entity.pdbx_description
1 polymer ?
#
loop_
_entity_poly.entity_id
_entity_poly.type
_entity_poly.pdbx_seq_one_letter_code
_entity_poly.pdbx_strand_id
1 'polypeptide(L)'
;MARSHHRKKHREHVRQFSHTHNTATPQSRNGKAVNIVMIVGALAGFAIGYFASEGELIWMTLGLLAGAAGGYFVGKKIDEGK
;
A
#
# COMPACT_ATOMS: atom_id res chain seq x y z
N MET A 1 20.28 17.14 38.14
CA MET A 1 18.93 16.52 38.14
C MET A 1 19.06 15.01 38.05
N ALA A 2 18.83 14.30 39.17
CA ALA A 2 18.93 12.84 39.22
C ALA A 2 17.78 12.21 38.42
N ARG A 3 18.10 11.61 37.26
CA ARG A 3 17.14 10.83 36.46
C ARG A 3 16.86 9.52 37.19
N SER A 4 15.66 9.38 37.75
CA SER A 4 15.25 8.14 38.42
C SER A 4 15.23 6.98 37.42
N HIS A 5 16.03 5.96 37.69
CA HIS A 5 16.16 4.77 36.84
C HIS A 5 14.87 3.93 36.80
N HIS A 6 13.89 4.20 37.66
CA HIS A 6 12.64 3.47 37.76
C HIS A 6 11.62 3.77 36.64
N ARG A 7 11.75 4.90 35.94
CA ARG A 7 10.78 5.29 34.90
C ARG A 7 11.10 4.70 33.52
N LYS A 8 12.23 4.01 33.36
CA LYS A 8 12.66 3.42 32.07
C LYS A 8 11.76 2.27 31.65
N LYS A 9 11.47 1.33 32.56
CA LYS A 9 10.68 0.13 32.27
C LYS A 9 9.27 0.49 31.77
N HIS A 10 8.53 1.37 32.47
CA HIS A 10 7.20 1.78 32.00
C HIS A 10 7.16 2.43 30.62
N ARG A 11 8.22 3.12 30.17
CA ARG A 11 8.28 3.67 28.81
C ARG A 11 8.51 2.60 27.75
N GLU A 12 9.23 1.54 28.08
CA GLU A 12 9.50 0.43 27.16
C GLU A 12 8.22 -0.35 26.84
N HIS A 13 7.34 -0.55 27.83
CA HIS A 13 6.10 -1.30 27.65
C HIS A 13 5.12 -0.52 26.76
N VAL A 14 5.03 0.81 26.94
CA VAL A 14 4.20 1.68 26.10
C VAL A 14 4.76 1.80 24.69
N ARG A 15 6.09 1.81 24.53
CA ARG A 15 6.74 1.78 23.22
C ARG A 15 6.47 0.47 22.48
N GLN A 16 6.55 -0.66 23.16
CA GLN A 16 6.21 -1.96 22.56
C GLN A 16 4.75 -2.00 22.09
N PHE A 17 3.78 -1.57 22.91
CA PHE A 17 2.38 -1.49 22.48
C PHE A 17 2.16 -0.53 21.31
N SER A 18 2.85 0.61 21.29
CA SER A 18 2.79 1.57 20.16
C SER A 18 3.41 1.01 18.87
N HIS A 19 4.37 0.10 18.95
CA HIS A 19 4.93 -0.59 17.79
C HIS A 19 4.02 -1.73 17.33
N THR A 20 3.39 -2.48 18.24
CA THR A 20 2.47 -3.59 17.90
C THR A 20 1.15 -3.09 17.31
N HIS A 21 0.63 -1.93 17.71
CA HIS A 21 -0.56 -1.36 17.05
C HIS A 21 -0.24 -0.78 15.65
N ASN A 22 1.05 -0.62 15.30
CA ASN A 22 1.52 -0.24 13.97
C ASN A 22 1.96 -1.44 13.12
N THR A 23 1.84 -2.69 13.61
CA THR A 23 2.15 -3.90 12.82
C THR A 23 0.99 -4.39 11.95
N ALA A 24 -0.02 -3.56 11.70
CA ALA A 24 -0.82 -3.70 10.49
C ALA A 24 -0.07 -2.95 9.36
N THR A 25 0.78 -3.70 8.64
CA THR A 25 1.64 -3.33 7.49
C THR A 25 3.02 -2.72 7.80
N PRO A 26 4.11 -3.53 7.78
CA PRO A 26 5.45 -3.00 7.53
C PRO A 26 5.57 -2.67 6.04
N GLN A 27 4.95 -1.58 5.60
CA GLN A 27 5.05 -1.14 4.21
C GLN A 27 6.33 -0.30 4.06
N SER A 28 7.36 -0.95 3.49
CA SER A 28 8.61 -0.33 3.05
C SER A 28 8.35 1.05 2.44
N ARG A 29 9.14 2.05 2.88
CA ARG A 29 8.97 3.46 2.53
C ARG A 29 9.03 3.72 1.01
N ASN A 30 9.59 2.78 0.24
CA ASN A 30 9.76 2.82 -1.22
C ASN A 30 8.83 1.86 -1.99
N GLY A 31 7.80 1.29 -1.33
CA GLY A 31 6.77 0.45 -1.99
C GLY A 31 5.35 0.98 -1.77
N LYS A 32 5.20 2.17 -1.15
CA LYS A 32 3.89 2.75 -0.88
C LYS A 32 3.26 3.33 -2.14
N ALA A 33 4.02 4.07 -2.95
CA ALA A 33 3.46 4.67 -4.16
C ALA A 33 3.18 3.60 -5.21
N VAL A 34 4.09 2.64 -5.42
CA VAL A 34 3.84 1.47 -6.29
C VAL A 34 2.53 0.76 -5.95
N ASN A 35 2.35 0.36 -4.68
CA ASN A 35 1.16 -0.39 -4.28
C ASN A 35 -0.12 0.44 -4.43
N ILE A 36 -0.09 1.73 -4.08
CA ILE A 36 -1.27 2.60 -4.22
C ILE A 36 -1.64 2.78 -5.69
N VAL A 37 -0.67 3.11 -6.54
CA VAL A 37 -0.91 3.34 -7.97
C VAL A 37 -1.33 2.05 -8.67
N MET A 38 -0.76 0.90 -8.29
CA MET A 38 -1.17 -0.41 -8.77
C MET A 38 -2.63 -0.73 -8.40
N ILE A 39 -3.01 -0.55 -7.13
CA ILE A 39 -4.38 -0.83 -6.67
C ILE A 39 -5.38 0.10 -7.36
N VAL A 40 -5.09 1.41 -7.43
CA VAL A 40 -5.96 2.37 -8.11
C VAL A 40 -6.07 2.06 -9.60
N GLY A 41 -4.94 1.74 -10.26
CA GLY A 41 -4.91 1.34 -11.66
C GLY A 41 -5.72 0.07 -11.93
N ALA A 42 -5.61 -0.94 -11.06
CA ALA A 42 -6.37 -2.18 -11.16
C ALA A 42 -7.88 -1.95 -11.02
N LEU A 43 -8.30 -1.15 -10.03
CA LEU A 43 -9.71 -0.82 -9.81
C LEU A 43 -10.28 0.01 -10.97
N ALA A 44 -9.52 0.99 -11.46
CA ALA A 44 -9.92 1.80 -12.61
C ALA A 44 -10.03 0.95 -13.88
N GLY A 45 -9.04 0.10 -14.16
CA GLY A 45 -9.06 -0.81 -15.31
C GLY A 45 -10.20 -1.82 -15.26
N PHE A 46 -10.51 -2.35 -14.07
CA PHE A 46 -11.66 -3.21 -13.86
C PHE A 46 -12.99 -2.48 -14.08
N ALA A 47 -13.13 -1.26 -13.56
CA ALA A 47 -14.35 -0.46 -13.76
C ALA A 47 -14.55 -0.11 -15.24
N ILE A 48 -13.48 0.30 -15.94
CA ILE A 48 -13.53 0.54 -17.38
C ILE A 48 -13.91 -0.74 -18.12
N GLY A 49 -13.29 -1.88 -17.79
CA GLY A 49 -13.62 -3.17 -18.38
C GLY A 49 -15.09 -3.52 -18.20
N TYR A 50 -15.63 -3.36 -17.00
CA TYR A 50 -17.04 -3.63 -16.68
C TYR A 50 -18.00 -2.77 -17.51
N PHE A 51 -17.79 -1.45 -17.56
CA PHE A 51 -18.67 -0.54 -18.29
C PHE A 51 -18.53 -0.65 -19.80
N ALA A 52 -17.31 -0.91 -20.30
CA ALA A 52 -17.05 -1.01 -21.73
C ALA A 52 -17.53 -2.34 -22.35
N SER A 53 -17.64 -3.39 -21.55
CA SER A 53 -17.95 -4.74 -22.03
C SER A 53 -19.34 -5.26 -21.64
N GLU A 54 -20.17 -4.40 -21.06
CA GLU A 54 -21.50 -4.76 -20.52
C GLU A 54 -21.46 -5.92 -19.51
N GLY A 55 -20.32 -6.10 -18.82
CA GLY A 55 -20.14 -7.16 -17.82
C GLY A 55 -19.54 -8.47 -18.33
N GLU A 56 -19.03 -8.51 -19.56
CA GLU A 56 -18.21 -9.63 -20.05
C GLU A 56 -16.96 -9.83 -19.19
N LEU A 57 -16.88 -10.99 -18.52
CA LEU A 57 -15.83 -11.33 -17.54
C LEU A 57 -14.41 -11.30 -18.15
N ILE A 58 -14.29 -11.65 -19.43
CA ILE A 58 -12.99 -11.65 -20.14
C ILE A 58 -12.44 -10.22 -20.20
N TRP A 59 -13.26 -9.24 -20.55
CA TRP A 59 -12.83 -7.84 -20.63
C TRP A 59 -12.58 -7.21 -19.27
N MET A 60 -13.34 -7.61 -18.25
CA MET A 60 -13.11 -7.17 -16.87
C MET A 60 -11.76 -7.68 -16.33
N THR A 61 -11.44 -8.96 -16.56
CA THR A 61 -10.15 -9.54 -16.15
C THR A 61 -8.99 -8.94 -16.94
N LEU A 62 -9.17 -8.69 -18.24
CA LEU A 62 -8.18 -8.02 -19.07
C LEU A 62 -7.91 -6.60 -18.57
N GLY A 63 -8.96 -5.84 -18.26
CA GLY A 63 -8.88 -4.48 -17.71
C GLY A 63 -8.20 -4.44 -16.35
N LEU A 64 -8.50 -5.39 -15.46
CA LEU A 64 -7.84 -5.51 -14.16
C LEU A 64 -6.35 -5.81 -14.32
N LEU A 65 -5.97 -6.77 -15.17
CA LEU A 65 -4.57 -7.13 -15.40
C LEU A 65 -3.80 -5.97 -16.07
N ALA A 66 -4.38 -5.34 -17.08
CA ALA A 66 -3.78 -4.20 -17.77
C ALA A 66 -3.62 -3.00 -16.83
N GLY A 67 -4.65 -2.70 -16.03
CA GLY A 67 -4.63 -1.63 -15.03
C GLY A 67 -3.62 -1.86 -13.92
N ALA A 68 -3.51 -3.09 -13.41
CA ALA A 68 -2.50 -3.46 -12.42
C ALA A 68 -1.08 -3.37 -13.00
N ALA A 69 -0.85 -3.91 -14.20
CA ALA A 69 0.45 -3.87 -14.86
C ALA A 69 0.90 -2.43 -15.17
N GLY A 70 -0.01 -1.61 -15.72
CA GLY A 70 0.25 -0.19 -15.97
C GLY A 70 0.50 0.59 -14.69
N GLY A 71 -0.34 0.38 -13.66
CA GLY A 71 -0.18 1.02 -12.36
C GLY A 71 1.11 0.63 -11.64
N TYR A 72 1.54 -0.63 -11.77
CA TYR A 72 2.84 -1.09 -11.25
C TYR A 72 4.01 -0.40 -11.96
N PHE A 73 3.98 -0.30 -13.29
CA PHE A 73 5.05 0.33 -14.05
C PHE A 73 5.18 1.83 -13.74
N VAL A 74 4.04 2.54 -13.69
CA VAL A 74 3.99 3.97 -13.33
C VAL A 74 4.43 4.17 -11.90
N GLY A 75 3.90 3.38 -10.97
CA GLY A 75 4.27 3.42 -9.57
C GLY A 75 5.77 3.19 -9.36
N LYS A 76 6.36 2.24 -10.09
CA LYS A 76 7.80 1.95 -10.04
C LYS A 76 8.64 3.13 -10.51
N LYS A 77 8.24 3.81 -11.59
CA LYS A 77 8.91 5.04 -12.04
C LYS A 77 8.83 6.17 -11.03
N ILE A 78 7.71 6.30 -10.31
CA ILE A 78 7.53 7.32 -9.27
C ILE A 78 8.42 7.04 -8.05
N ASP A 79 8.57 5.77 -7.67
CA ASP A 79 9.43 5.36 -6.55
C ASP A 79 10.92 5.39 -6.93
N GLU A 80 11.30 5.19 -8.21
CA GLU A 80 12.68 5.37 -8.69
C GLU A 80 13.09 6.84 -8.84
N GLY A 81 12.14 7.75 -9.03
CA GLY A 81 12.39 9.19 -9.16
C GLY A 81 12.46 9.97 -7.84
N LYS A 82 12.39 9.28 -6.70
CA LYS A 82 12.47 9.84 -5.33
C LYS A 82 13.78 9.46 -4.65
#